data_AF-A0A8J3R1J2-F1
#
_entry.id   AF-A0A8J3R1J2-F1
#
_cell.length_a   1.000
_cell.length_b   1.000
_cell.length_c   1.000
_cell.angle_alpha   90.00
_cell.angle_beta   90.00
_cell.angle_gamma   90.00
#
_symmetry.space_group_name_H-M   'P 1'
#
loop_
_entity.id
_entity.type
_entity.pdbx_description
1 polymer ?
#
loop_
_entity_poly.entity_id
_entity_poly.type
_entity_poly.pdbx_seq_one_letter_code
_entity_poly.pdbx_strand_id
1 'polypeptide(L)'
;MSMSVSAHRSDDAFRLRVAGEIDLGNVDALQAEVAAALEADDTRAVIVDLADVSFLDSSGISALLKGRRLADGKGKGFRVEAARGMVREVLTITGVWQHLSGE
;
A
#
# COMPACT_ATOMS: atom_id res chain seq x y z
N MET A 1 -14.50 -10.06 6.59
CA MET A 1 -13.46 -9.10 6.20
C MET A 1 -13.73 -8.64 4.78
N SER A 2 -13.99 -7.35 4.58
CA SER A 2 -14.17 -6.76 3.24
C SER A 2 -13.11 -5.69 3.04
N MET A 3 -12.41 -5.76 1.92
CA MET A 3 -11.50 -4.72 1.46
C MET A 3 -12.06 -4.12 0.17
N SER A 4 -12.00 -2.80 0.03
CA SER A 4 -12.15 -2.14 -1.27
C SER A 4 -10.90 -1.34 -1.61
N VAL A 5 -10.62 -1.25 -2.90
CA VAL A 5 -9.52 -0.44 -3.44
C VAL A 5 -10.11 0.49 -4.48
N SER A 6 -9.74 1.77 -4.41
CA SER A 6 -10.05 2.73 -5.46
C SER A 6 -8.77 3.41 -5.91
N ALA A 7 -8.64 3.52 -7.22
CA ALA A 7 -7.49 4.11 -7.89
C ALA A 7 -7.78 5.56 -8.27
N HIS A 8 -6.87 6.45 -7.92
CA HIS A 8 -6.91 7.83 -8.37
C HIS A 8 -5.53 8.26 -8.86
N ARG A 9 -5.45 8.70 -10.11
CA ARG A 9 -4.24 9.28 -10.68
C ARG A 9 -4.21 10.77 -10.38
N SER A 10 -3.10 11.25 -9.80
CA SER A 10 -2.84 12.67 -9.59
C SER A 10 -1.41 12.97 -9.98
N ASP A 11 -1.22 13.88 -10.93
CA ASP A 11 0.08 14.30 -11.45
C ASP A 11 0.97 13.09 -11.82
N ASP A 12 2.12 12.96 -11.17
CA ASP A 12 3.15 11.92 -11.37
C ASP A 12 2.91 10.65 -10.53
N ALA A 13 1.85 10.61 -9.71
CA ALA A 13 1.60 9.54 -8.76
C ALA A 13 0.24 8.86 -8.92
N PHE A 14 0.23 7.55 -8.70
CA PHE A 14 -0.97 6.73 -8.68
C PHE A 14 -1.34 6.42 -7.23
N ARG A 15 -2.46 6.97 -6.75
CA ARG A 15 -2.93 6.78 -5.38
C ARG A 15 -3.95 5.64 -5.33
N LEU A 16 -3.67 4.63 -4.53
CA LEU A 16 -4.58 3.55 -4.18
C LEU A 16 -5.16 3.83 -2.79
N ARG A 17 -6.45 4.18 -2.71
CA ARG A 17 -7.15 4.28 -1.43
C ARG A 17 -7.72 2.92 -1.07
N VAL A 18 -7.31 2.43 0.09
CA VAL A 18 -7.76 1.14 0.62
C VAL A 18 -8.68 1.40 1.81
N ALA A 19 -9.80 0.68 1.86
CA ALA A 19 -10.75 0.77 2.97
C ALA A 19 -11.14 -0.62 3.48
N GLY A 20 -11.42 -0.70 4.79
CA GLY A 20 -11.83 -1.93 5.46
C GLY A 20 -10.67 -2.67 6.12
N GLU A 21 -10.63 -3.99 5.95
CA GLU A 21 -9.69 -4.87 6.65
C GLU A 21 -8.78 -5.57 5.65
N ILE A 22 -7.47 -5.61 5.91
CA ILE A 22 -6.49 -6.27 5.05
C ILE A 22 -5.99 -7.54 5.75
N ASP A 23 -6.20 -8.67 5.09
CA ASP A 23 -5.84 -10.00 5.60
C ASP A 23 -5.48 -10.96 4.46
N LEU A 24 -5.08 -12.19 4.82
CA LEU A 24 -4.72 -13.24 3.87
C LEU A 24 -5.78 -13.52 2.78
N GLY A 25 -7.07 -13.33 3.05
CA GLY A 25 -8.16 -13.59 2.11
C GLY A 25 -8.33 -12.52 1.03
N ASN A 26 -7.77 -11.32 1.21
CA ASN A 26 -7.90 -10.21 0.26
C ASN A 26 -6.56 -9.59 -0.18
N VAL A 27 -5.45 -10.05 0.39
CA VAL A 27 -4.11 -9.53 0.12
C VAL A 27 -3.67 -9.62 -1.35
N ASP A 28 -4.10 -10.66 -2.07
CA ASP A 28 -3.74 -10.85 -3.48
C ASP A 28 -4.37 -9.79 -4.37
N ALA A 29 -5.59 -9.33 -4.03
CA ALA A 29 -6.24 -8.24 -4.75
C ALA A 29 -5.47 -6.92 -4.57
N LEU A 30 -5.00 -6.62 -3.36
CA LEU A 30 -4.17 -5.45 -3.10
C LEU A 30 -2.86 -5.50 -3.90
N GLN A 31 -2.20 -6.68 -3.94
CA GLN A 31 -0.97 -6.86 -4.72
C GLN A 31 -1.21 -6.66 -6.23
N ALA A 32 -2.34 -7.14 -6.75
CA ALA A 32 -2.70 -6.97 -8.15
C ALA A 32 -2.90 -5.48 -8.51
N GLU A 33 -3.61 -4.72 -7.68
CA GLU A 33 -3.83 -3.28 -7.88
C GLU A 33 -2.52 -2.48 -7.83
N VAL A 34 -1.63 -2.80 -6.89
CA VAL A 34 -0.29 -2.19 -6.81
C VAL A 34 0.53 -2.50 -8.05
N ALA A 35 0.52 -3.76 -8.50
CA ALA A 35 1.24 -4.16 -9.70
C ALA A 35 0.71 -3.42 -10.94
N ALA A 36 -0.62 -3.39 -11.11
CA ALA A 36 -1.26 -2.68 -12.23
C ALA A 36 -0.90 -1.18 -12.24
N ALA A 37 -0.92 -0.52 -11.07
CA ALA A 37 -0.53 0.88 -10.94
C ALA A 37 0.95 1.11 -11.31
N LEU A 38 1.83 0.17 -10.98
CA LEU A 38 3.26 0.21 -11.31
C LEU A 38 3.56 -0.11 -12.78
N GLU A 39 2.69 -0.80 -13.51
CA GLU A 39 2.86 -1.05 -14.95
C GLU A 39 2.51 0.17 -15.82
N ALA A 40 1.69 1.10 -15.33
CA ALA A 40 1.32 2.27 -16.12
C ALA A 40 2.54 3.16 -16.44
N ASP A 41 2.77 3.44 -17.73
CA ASP A 41 3.97 4.12 -18.26
C ASP A 41 4.18 5.52 -17.69
N ASP A 42 3.08 6.23 -17.42
CA ASP A 42 3.05 7.58 -16.88
C ASP A 42 3.12 7.64 -15.35
N THR A 43 3.13 6.50 -14.66
CA THR A 43 3.25 6.44 -13.20
C THR A 43 4.72 6.48 -12.78
N ARG A 44 5.13 7.52 -12.05
CA ARG A 44 6.45 7.60 -11.40
C ARG A 44 6.46 7.06 -9.98
N ALA A 45 5.32 7.08 -9.29
CA ALA A 45 5.20 6.57 -7.94
C ALA A 45 3.80 6.02 -7.64
N VAL A 46 3.71 5.04 -6.74
CA VAL A 46 2.45 4.56 -6.17
C VAL A 46 2.36 4.97 -4.70
N ILE A 47 1.20 5.50 -4.32
CA ILE A 47 0.88 5.85 -2.93
C ILE A 47 -0.26 4.97 -2.47
N VAL A 48 -0.04 4.18 -1.42
CA VAL A 48 -1.10 3.40 -0.76
C VAL A 48 -1.61 4.19 0.44
N ASP A 49 -2.84 4.65 0.35
CA ASP A 49 -3.53 5.45 1.35
C ASP A 49 -4.37 4.53 2.24
N LEU A 50 -3.98 4.45 3.52
CA LEU A 50 -4.60 3.57 4.52
C LEU A 50 -5.53 4.32 5.48
N ALA A 51 -6.02 5.52 5.12
CA ALA A 51 -6.86 6.34 5.98
C ALA A 51 -8.11 5.63 6.52
N ASP A 52 -8.69 4.74 5.69
CA ASP A 52 -9.94 4.04 5.97
C ASP A 52 -9.72 2.54 6.26
N VAL A 53 -8.48 2.14 6.56
CA VAL A 53 -8.15 0.76 6.96
C VAL A 53 -8.21 0.62 8.48
N SER A 54 -9.05 -0.30 8.96
CA SER A 54 -9.25 -0.56 10.39
C SER A 54 -8.39 -1.70 10.93
N PHE A 55 -7.91 -2.59 10.06
CA PHE A 55 -7.14 -3.78 10.45
C PHE A 55 -6.11 -4.17 9.38
N LEU A 56 -4.94 -4.64 9.83
CA LEU A 56 -3.85 -5.11 8.99
C LEU A 56 -3.12 -6.26 9.71
N ASP A 57 -3.10 -7.45 9.11
CA ASP A 57 -2.31 -8.59 9.59
C ASP A 57 -0.89 -8.65 8.98
N SER A 58 -0.14 -9.72 9.28
CA SER A 58 1.20 -9.95 8.72
C SER A 58 1.20 -10.17 7.21
N SER A 59 0.11 -10.67 6.64
CA SER A 59 -0.08 -10.85 5.19
C SER A 59 -0.17 -9.49 4.51
N GLY A 60 -0.97 -8.58 5.07
CA GLY A 60 -1.07 -7.20 4.61
C GLY A 60 0.25 -6.44 4.69
N ILE A 61 0.99 -6.55 5.80
CA ILE A 61 2.34 -5.97 5.91
C ILE A 61 3.26 -6.52 4.81
N SER A 62 3.25 -7.84 4.62
CA SER A 62 4.08 -8.50 3.59
C SER A 62 3.72 -8.00 2.18
N ALA A 63 2.45 -7.73 1.91
CA ALA A 63 2.03 -7.18 0.62
C ALA A 63 2.52 -5.75 0.38
N LEU A 64 2.46 -4.88 1.38
CA LEU A 64 3.01 -3.53 1.28
C LEU A 64 4.53 -3.56 1.01
N LEU A 65 5.26 -4.45 1.70
CA LEU A 65 6.70 -4.64 1.47
C LEU A 65 7.00 -5.21 0.07
N LYS A 66 6.19 -6.15 -0.43
CA LYS A 66 6.30 -6.66 -1.80
C LYS A 66 6.05 -5.55 -2.82
N GLY A 67 5.04 -4.71 -2.60
CA GLY A 67 4.75 -3.54 -3.41
C GLY A 67 5.93 -2.57 -3.50
N ARG A 68 6.55 -2.26 -2.35
CA ARG A 68 7.77 -1.45 -2.30
C ARG A 68 8.91 -2.07 -3.11
N ARG A 69 9.20 -3.35 -2.92
CA ARG A 69 10.26 -4.06 -3.66
C ARG A 69 10.00 -4.08 -5.17
N LEU A 70 8.74 -4.24 -5.59
CA LEU A 70 8.35 -4.22 -6.99
C LEU A 70 8.57 -2.83 -7.61
N ALA A 71 8.22 -1.77 -6.88
CA ALA A 71 8.46 -0.40 -7.33
C ALA A 71 9.96 -0.10 -7.44
N ASP A 72 10.75 -0.49 -6.43
CA ASP A 72 12.20 -0.33 -6.43
C ASP A 72 12.84 -1.04 -7.65
N GLY A 73 12.40 -2.27 -7.95
CA GLY A 73 12.86 -3.04 -9.12
C GLY A 73 12.48 -2.40 -10.48
N LYS A 74 11.47 -1.53 -10.50
CA LYS A 74 11.06 -0.74 -11.67
C LYS A 74 11.63 0.68 -11.67
N GLY A 75 12.41 1.07 -10.66
CA GLY A 75 12.88 2.44 -10.49
C GLY A 75 11.77 3.46 -10.22
N LYS A 76 10.62 3.01 -9.69
CA LYS A 76 9.46 3.83 -9.36
C LYS A 76 9.36 4.04 -7.84
N GLY A 77 8.72 5.11 -7.42
CA GLY A 77 8.45 5.38 -6.01
C GLY A 77 7.33 4.50 -5.45
N PHE A 78 7.41 4.16 -4.17
CA PHE A 78 6.30 3.55 -3.44
C PHE A 78 6.26 4.06 -2.00
N ARG A 79 5.10 4.55 -1.56
CA ARG A 79 4.89 5.01 -0.19
C ARG A 79 3.54 4.59 0.37
N VAL A 80 3.51 4.41 1.69
CA VAL A 80 2.29 4.22 2.47
C VAL A 80 2.00 5.51 3.24
N GLU A 81 0.77 5.99 3.13
CA GLU A 81 0.32 7.23 3.78
C GLU A 81 -0.92 6.99 4.63
N ALA A 82 -1.20 7.95 5.51
CA ALA A 82 -2.45 8.09 6.25
C ALA A 82 -2.89 6.90 7.11
N ALA A 83 -2.01 5.92 7.38
CA ALA A 83 -2.27 4.89 8.39
C ALA A 83 -2.53 5.53 9.77
N ARG A 84 -3.56 5.06 10.47
CA ARG A 84 -4.00 5.59 11.77
C ARG A 84 -4.27 4.47 12.77
N GLY A 85 -4.36 4.83 14.05
CA GLY A 85 -4.73 3.91 15.13
C GLY A 85 -3.92 2.61 15.14
N MET A 86 -4.61 1.48 15.28
CA MET A 86 -4.01 0.15 15.35
C MET A 86 -3.14 -0.19 14.13
N VAL A 87 -3.54 0.22 12.92
CA VAL A 87 -2.75 -0.03 11.70
C VAL A 87 -1.41 0.68 11.77
N ARG A 88 -1.39 1.97 12.17
CA ARG A 88 -0.13 2.72 12.34
C ARG A 88 0.74 2.12 13.43
N GLU A 89 0.15 1.71 14.54
CA GLU A 89 0.85 1.11 15.66
C GLU A 89 1.51 -0.22 15.26
N VAL A 90 0.77 -1.11 14.58
CA VAL A 90 1.30 -2.38 14.05
C VAL A 90 2.47 -2.13 13.08
N LEU A 91 2.33 -1.21 12.14
CA LEU A 91 3.40 -0.87 11.19
C LEU A 91 4.64 -0.29 11.90
N THR A 92 4.44 0.44 12.99
CA THR A 92 5.52 1.07 13.76
C THR A 92 6.24 0.06 14.65
N ILE A 93 5.50 -0.78 15.39
CA ILE A 93 6.06 -1.82 16.27
C ILE A 93 6.84 -2.86 15.47
N THR A 94 6.37 -3.21 14.27
CA THR A 94 7.07 -4.13 13.36
C THR A 94 8.26 -3.48 12.64
N GLY A 95 8.50 -2.17 12.84
CA GLY A 95 9.59 -1.43 12.22
C GLY A 95 9.42 -1.15 10.72
N VAL A 96 8.32 -1.62 10.10
CA VAL A 96 8.13 -1.46 8.65
C VAL A 96 7.66 -0.07 8.26
N TRP A 97 7.12 0.71 9.20
CA TRP A 97 6.59 2.03 8.92
C TRP A 97 7.63 2.93 8.22
N GLN A 98 8.85 3.01 8.75
CA GLN A 98 9.92 3.86 8.18
C GLN A 98 10.32 3.43 6.77
N HIS A 99 10.30 2.11 6.50
CA HIS A 99 10.57 1.59 5.16
C HIS A 99 9.47 1.92 4.16
N LEU A 100 8.24 2.07 4.63
CA LEU A 100 7.06 2.27 3.81
C LEU A 100 6.65 3.73 3.66
N SER A 101 6.87 4.60 4.64
CA SER A 101 6.41 6.00 4.61
C SER A 101 7.33 6.94 3.85
N GLY A 102 8.62 6.58 3.72
CA GLY A 102 9.63 7.46 3.13
C GLY A 102 10.03 8.63 4.06
N GLU A 103 9.81 8.46 5.37
CA GLU A 103 10.34 9.33 6.44
C GLU A 103 11.76 8.92 6.86
#